data_AF-A0A3D3RND2-F1
#
_entry.id   AF-A0A3D3RND2-F1
#
_cell.length_a   1.000
_cell.length_b   1.000
_cell.length_c   1.000
_cell.angle_alpha   90.00
_cell.angle_beta   90.00
_cell.angle_gamma   90.00
#
_symmetry.space_group_name_H-M   'P 1'
#
loop_
_entity.id
_entity.type
_entity.pdbx_description
1 polymer ?
#
loop_
_entity_poly.entity_id
_entity_poly.type
_entity_poly.pdbx_seq_one_letter_code
_entity_poly.pdbx_strand_id
1 'polypeptide(L)'
;GLGTRFKSEKPKVMHTILEKPMLWYVLKVLKDLNIPDIALVVGHKAEEIKAYFGEAYQYFYQSNPKGGTGDAVLSAIDFWRDYDGYLLVINGDSPLVKSQTIHNMQRYLHMVEEYENIRLSALLLSAQLPDPTGYGRVVKDQEGNVIKVV
;
A
#
# COMPACT_ATOMS: atom_id res chain seq x y z
N GLY A 1 0.17 7.68 -8.53
CA GLY A 1 -1.12 8.36 -8.78
C GLY A 1 -0.95 9.87 -8.90
N LEU A 2 -1.80 10.54 -9.68
CA LEU A 2 -1.66 11.98 -10.05
C LEU A 2 -1.90 12.97 -8.91
N GLY A 3 -2.67 12.62 -7.88
CA GLY A 3 -2.88 13.50 -6.72
C GLY A 3 -3.63 14.81 -7.04
N THR A 4 -4.45 14.85 -8.09
CA THR A 4 -5.09 16.08 -8.61
C THR A 4 -5.85 16.93 -7.57
N ARG A 5 -6.38 16.30 -6.51
CA ARG A 5 -7.03 17.00 -5.39
C ARG A 5 -6.09 17.91 -4.58
N PHE A 6 -4.77 17.70 -4.66
CA PHE A 6 -3.77 18.55 -4.00
C PHE A 6 -3.55 19.89 -4.70
N LYS A 7 -3.97 20.04 -5.97
CA LYS A 7 -3.77 21.26 -6.78
C LYS A 7 -2.33 21.78 -6.68
N SER A 8 -1.37 20.87 -6.74
CA SER A 8 0.06 21.13 -6.53
C SER A 8 0.85 20.44 -7.63
N GLU A 9 1.91 21.10 -8.07
CA GLU A 9 2.87 20.52 -9.02
C GLU A 9 3.69 19.40 -8.36
N LYS A 10 3.88 19.45 -7.04
CA LYS A 10 4.65 18.44 -6.32
C LYS A 10 3.90 17.10 -6.30
N PRO A 11 4.56 15.95 -6.51
CA PRO A 11 3.91 14.65 -6.32
C PRO A 11 3.22 14.56 -4.96
N LYS A 12 2.01 14.00 -4.90
CA LYS A 12 1.22 13.90 -3.66
C LYS A 12 2.06 13.35 -2.51
N VAL A 13 2.71 12.21 -2.72
CA VAL A 13 3.50 11.50 -1.71
C VAL A 13 4.78 12.24 -1.28
N MET A 14 5.18 13.26 -2.04
CA MET A 14 6.34 14.12 -1.74
C MET A 14 5.96 15.36 -0.90
N HIS A 15 4.68 15.61 -0.65
CA HIS A 15 4.28 16.65 0.33
C HIS A 15 4.77 16.28 1.72
N THR A 16 5.26 17.27 2.45
CA THR A 16 5.97 17.06 3.71
C THR A 16 5.06 17.19 4.92
N ILE A 17 5.24 16.30 5.89
CA ILE A 17 4.70 16.38 7.25
C ILE A 17 5.92 16.39 8.16
N LEU A 18 6.01 17.35 9.09
CA LEU A 18 7.18 17.49 9.98
C LEU A 18 8.52 17.34 9.22
N GLU A 19 8.65 18.10 8.11
CA GLU A 19 9.83 18.17 7.24
C GLU A 19 10.19 16.92 6.43
N LYS A 20 9.45 15.80 6.56
CA LYS A 20 9.67 14.59 5.77
C LYS A 20 8.53 14.32 4.79
N PRO A 21 8.79 13.84 3.56
CA PRO A 21 7.75 13.40 2.64
C PRO A 21 6.80 12.38 3.27
N MET A 22 5.52 12.38 2.90
CA MET A 22 4.56 11.36 3.37
C MET A 22 5.06 9.93 3.11
N LEU A 23 5.64 9.67 1.93
CA LEU A 23 6.21 8.37 1.58
C LEU A 23 7.34 7.94 2.52
N TRP A 24 8.11 8.89 3.06
CA TRP A 24 9.20 8.58 3.98
C TRP A 24 8.70 7.90 5.26
N TYR A 25 7.55 8.32 5.79
CA TYR A 25 6.95 7.69 6.98
C TYR A 25 6.49 6.26 6.70
N VAL A 26 5.89 6.02 5.53
CA VAL A 26 5.48 4.67 5.10
C VAL A 26 6.71 3.76 5.00
N LEU A 27 7.75 4.20 4.28
CA LEU A 27 8.98 3.44 4.10
C LEU A 27 9.72 3.21 5.42
N LYS A 28 9.72 4.18 6.33
CA LYS A 28 10.27 4.01 7.67
C LYS A 28 9.59 2.86 8.41
N VAL A 29 8.25 2.79 8.38
CA VAL A 29 7.49 1.72 9.04
C VAL A 29 7.82 0.35 8.43
N LEU A 30 7.91 0.25 7.10
CA LEU A 30 8.28 -1.00 6.43
C LEU A 30 9.70 -1.45 6.81
N LYS A 31 10.63 -0.50 6.89
CA LYS A 31 12.01 -0.76 7.31
C LYS A 31 12.11 -1.18 8.78
N ASP A 32 11.38 -0.52 9.67
CA ASP A 32 11.35 -0.88 11.10
C ASP A 32 10.77 -2.29 11.33
N LEU A 33 9.95 -2.78 10.39
CA LEU A 33 9.42 -4.15 10.37
C LEU A 33 10.32 -5.15 9.64
N ASN A 34 11.51 -4.74 9.20
CA ASN A 34 12.45 -5.55 8.42
C ASN A 34 11.84 -6.17 7.16
N ILE A 35 10.96 -5.44 6.46
CA ILE A 35 10.46 -5.87 5.15
C ILE A 35 11.57 -5.63 4.12
N PRO A 36 12.17 -6.69 3.55
CA PRO A 36 13.42 -6.58 2.81
C PRO A 36 13.23 -6.06 1.38
N ASP A 37 12.21 -6.56 0.68
CA ASP A 37 11.96 -6.29 -0.73
C ASP A 37 10.79 -5.31 -0.87
N ILE A 38 11.11 -4.06 -1.25
CA ILE A 38 10.13 -2.99 -1.41
C ILE A 38 10.17 -2.47 -2.85
N ALA A 39 9.05 -2.63 -3.55
CA ALA A 39 8.79 -2.04 -4.85
C ALA A 39 8.02 -0.72 -4.71
N LEU A 40 8.53 0.35 -5.32
CA LEU A 40 7.87 1.64 -5.45
C LEU A 40 7.25 1.76 -6.84
N VAL A 41 5.92 1.70 -6.89
CA VAL A 41 5.17 1.99 -8.11
C VAL A 41 5.03 3.51 -8.28
N VAL A 42 5.72 4.04 -9.28
CA VAL A 42 5.79 5.47 -9.61
C VAL A 42 5.08 5.75 -10.94
N GLY A 43 4.78 7.02 -11.20
CA GLY A 43 4.15 7.44 -12.44
C GLY A 43 4.59 8.85 -12.80
N HIS A 44 3.65 9.78 -12.94
CA HIS A 44 3.97 11.20 -13.15
C HIS A 44 4.99 11.73 -12.13
N LYS A 45 6.06 12.38 -12.64
CA LYS A 45 7.16 12.96 -11.84
C LYS A 45 7.91 11.92 -10.98
N ALA A 46 8.04 10.68 -11.49
CA ALA A 46 8.83 9.61 -10.87
C ALA A 46 10.26 10.04 -10.50
N GLU A 47 10.91 10.85 -11.35
CA GLU A 47 12.28 11.31 -11.13
C GLU A 47 12.44 12.10 -9.83
N GLU A 48 11.44 12.88 -9.40
CA GLU A 48 11.50 13.58 -8.10
C GLU A 48 11.47 12.61 -6.91
N ILE A 49 10.71 11.53 -7.04
CA ILE A 49 10.65 10.47 -6.01
C ILE A 49 11.99 9.73 -5.99
N LYS A 50 12.50 9.35 -7.16
CA LYS A 50 13.77 8.63 -7.29
C LYS A 50 14.96 9.45 -6.80
N ALA A 51 15.00 10.74 -7.11
CA ALA A 51 16.05 11.65 -6.65
C ALA A 51 16.12 11.76 -5.11
N TYR A 52 14.97 11.69 -4.42
CA TYR A 52 14.94 11.77 -2.96
C TYR A 52 15.24 10.44 -2.27
N PHE A 53 14.70 9.33 -2.79
CA PHE A 53 14.79 8.02 -2.14
C PHE A 53 15.98 7.16 -2.60
N GLY A 54 16.64 7.55 -3.70
CA GLY A 54 17.84 6.89 -4.22
C GLY A 54 17.58 5.49 -4.78
N GLU A 55 18.64 4.70 -4.95
CA GLU A 55 18.56 3.36 -5.56
C GLU A 55 18.33 2.24 -4.54
N ALA A 56 17.90 2.58 -3.31
CA ALA A 56 17.64 1.59 -2.26
C ALA A 56 16.34 0.79 -2.49
N TYR A 57 15.53 1.19 -3.48
CA TYR A 57 14.24 0.59 -3.79
C TYR A 57 14.17 0.22 -5.27
N GLN A 58 13.33 -0.77 -5.59
CA GLN A 58 13.02 -1.09 -6.98
C GLN A 58 11.88 -0.19 -7.46
N TYR A 59 12.05 0.46 -8.62
CA TYR A 59 11.06 1.38 -9.17
C TYR A 59 10.34 0.76 -10.35
N PHE A 60 9.00 0.75 -10.30
CA PHE A 60 8.15 0.27 -11.37
C PHE A 60 7.27 1.41 -11.87
N TYR A 61 7.16 1.56 -13.19
CA TYR A 61 6.47 2.70 -13.80
C TYR A 61 5.07 2.30 -14.23
N GLN A 62 4.07 2.93 -13.61
CA GLN A 62 2.69 2.86 -14.08
C GLN A 62 2.52 3.74 -15.32
N SER A 63 2.45 3.12 -16.49
CA SER A 63 2.34 3.81 -17.78
C SER A 63 0.96 4.44 -18.00
N ASN A 64 -0.12 3.82 -17.49
CA ASN A 64 -1.47 4.33 -17.60
C ASN A 64 -1.87 5.13 -16.33
N PRO A 65 -1.80 6.47 -16.33
CA PRO A 65 -2.16 7.26 -15.15
C PRO A 65 -3.66 7.18 -14.78
N LYS A 66 -4.51 6.62 -15.65
CA LYS A 66 -5.94 6.38 -15.41
C LYS A 66 -6.26 4.93 -15.03
N GLY A 67 -5.27 4.04 -14.97
CA GLY A 67 -5.45 2.60 -14.70
C GLY A 67 -5.86 2.25 -13.27
N GLY A 68 -5.80 3.23 -12.35
CA GLY A 68 -6.17 3.01 -10.95
C GLY A 68 -5.12 2.21 -10.16
N THR A 69 -5.51 1.69 -9.00
CA THR A 69 -4.60 0.97 -8.09
C THR A 69 -4.28 -0.44 -8.55
N GLY A 70 -5.23 -1.13 -9.19
CA GLY A 70 -5.00 -2.47 -9.75
C GLY A 70 -3.93 -2.48 -10.84
N ASP A 71 -4.01 -1.55 -11.80
CA ASP A 71 -2.99 -1.35 -12.83
C ASP A 71 -1.62 -0.98 -12.25
N ALA A 72 -1.59 -0.23 -11.14
CA ALA A 72 -0.34 0.05 -10.43
C ALA A 72 0.30 -1.23 -9.87
N VAL A 73 -0.47 -2.12 -9.24
CA VAL A 73 0.07 -3.41 -8.75
C VAL A 73 0.55 -4.28 -9.91
N LEU A 74 -0.21 -4.33 -11.02
CA LEU A 74 0.19 -5.07 -12.22
C LEU A 74 1.43 -4.49 -12.90
N SER A 75 1.68 -3.19 -12.79
CA SER A 75 2.90 -2.56 -13.32
C SER A 75 4.18 -3.06 -12.65
N ALA A 76 4.06 -3.67 -11.47
CA ALA A 76 5.15 -4.32 -10.74
C ALA A 76 5.11 -5.85 -10.83
N ILE A 77 4.42 -6.44 -11.81
CA ILE A 77 4.23 -7.90 -11.88
C ILE A 77 5.55 -8.69 -11.82
N ASP A 78 6.60 -8.22 -12.48
CA ASP A 78 7.91 -8.89 -12.47
C ASP A 78 8.57 -8.93 -11.08
N PHE A 79 8.16 -8.05 -10.16
CA PHE A 79 8.62 -8.06 -8.77
C PHE A 79 8.02 -9.21 -7.95
N TRP A 80 6.76 -9.55 -8.19
CA TRP A 80 6.00 -10.42 -7.29
C TRP A 80 5.43 -11.69 -7.93
N ARG A 81 5.50 -11.85 -9.26
CA ARG A 81 4.92 -12.98 -10.00
C ARG A 81 5.35 -14.37 -9.51
N ASP A 82 6.61 -14.49 -9.09
CA ASP A 82 7.22 -15.76 -8.69
C ASP A 82 7.39 -15.85 -7.16
N TYR A 83 6.86 -14.87 -6.42
CA TYR A 83 6.94 -14.83 -4.96
C TYR A 83 5.86 -15.74 -4.34
N ASP A 84 6.29 -16.78 -3.63
CA ASP A 84 5.40 -17.64 -2.87
C ASP A 84 5.25 -17.13 -1.42
N GLY A 85 4.37 -16.14 -1.26
CA GLY A 85 4.08 -15.56 0.05
C GLY A 85 2.99 -14.49 -0.01
N TYR A 86 2.84 -13.74 1.08
CA TYR A 86 1.92 -12.61 1.15
C TYR A 86 2.56 -11.32 0.65
N LEU A 87 1.98 -10.73 -0.41
CA LEU A 87 2.36 -9.41 -0.90
C LEU A 87 1.62 -8.32 -0.12
N LEU A 88 2.35 -7.48 0.61
CA LEU A 88 1.78 -6.29 1.25
C LEU A 88 1.64 -5.16 0.23
N VAL A 89 0.41 -4.76 -0.06
CA VAL A 89 0.11 -3.57 -0.87
C VAL A 89 -0.30 -2.42 0.04
N ILE A 90 0.44 -1.32 0.00
CA ILE A 90 0.18 -0.12 0.81
C ILE A 90 0.31 1.15 -0.02
N ASN A 91 -0.59 2.11 0.20
CA ASN A 91 -0.51 3.41 -0.47
C ASN A 91 0.61 4.27 0.15
N GLY A 92 1.41 4.92 -0.70
CA GLY A 92 2.49 5.82 -0.27
C GLY A 92 2.02 7.15 0.36
N ASP A 93 0.71 7.40 0.42
CA ASP A 93 0.10 8.60 1.00
C ASP A 93 -0.59 8.33 2.36
N SER A 94 -0.25 7.22 3.01
CA SER A 94 -0.75 6.83 4.34
C SER A 94 0.32 7.04 5.43
N PRO A 95 0.78 8.27 5.69
CA PRO A 95 1.91 8.54 6.59
C PRO A 95 1.67 8.16 8.05
N LEU A 96 0.41 7.93 8.44
CA LEU A 96 0.01 7.56 9.79
C LEU A 96 -0.11 6.04 10.00
N VAL A 97 0.25 5.23 9.01
CA VAL A 97 0.34 3.78 9.20
C VAL A 97 1.33 3.49 10.34
N LYS A 98 1.00 2.52 11.20
CA LYS A 98 1.81 2.15 12.35
C LYS A 98 2.40 0.76 12.14
N SER A 99 3.63 0.54 12.61
CA SER A 99 4.25 -0.79 12.59
C SER A 99 3.37 -1.84 13.27
N GLN A 100 2.73 -1.47 14.39
CA GLN A 100 1.78 -2.34 15.10
C GLN A 100 0.60 -2.79 14.22
N THR A 101 0.10 -1.94 13.33
CA THR A 101 -1.03 -2.29 12.46
C THR A 101 -0.63 -3.41 11.50
N ILE A 102 0.51 -3.27 10.84
CA ILE A 102 1.01 -4.27 9.88
C ILE A 102 1.41 -5.56 10.61
N HIS A 103 2.07 -5.44 11.77
CA HIS A 103 2.40 -6.59 12.60
C HIS A 103 1.16 -7.37 13.05
N ASN A 104 0.09 -6.68 13.44
CA ASN A 104 -1.18 -7.33 13.78
C ASN A 104 -1.82 -8.04 12.58
N MET A 105 -1.70 -7.49 11.37
CA MET A 105 -2.16 -8.15 10.16
C MET A 105 -1.37 -9.42 9.88
N GLN A 106 -0.04 -9.37 9.97
CA GLN A 106 0.82 -10.55 9.81
C GLN A 106 0.49 -11.63 10.85
N ARG A 107 0.33 -11.23 12.12
CA ARG A 107 -0.07 -12.15 13.19
C ARG A 107 -1.43 -12.79 12.91
N TYR A 108 -2.39 -12.03 12.41
CA TYR A 108 -3.71 -12.55 12.05
C TYR A 108 -3.63 -13.55 10.90
N LEU A 109 -2.83 -13.27 9.86
CA LEU A 109 -2.59 -14.20 8.76
C LEU A 109 -2.04 -15.54 9.27
N HIS A 110 -0.94 -15.51 10.03
CA HIS A 110 -0.33 -16.73 10.57
C HIS A 110 -1.28 -17.52 11.48
N MET A 111 -2.05 -16.81 12.31
CA MET A 111 -3.05 -17.43 13.19
C MET A 111 -4.10 -18.19 12.37
N VAL A 112 -4.68 -17.56 11.33
CA VAL A 112 -5.69 -18.24 10.50
C VAL A 112 -5.09 -19.43 9.77
N GLU A 113 -3.88 -19.30 9.20
CA GLU A 113 -3.20 -20.40 8.53
C GLU A 113 -2.94 -21.59 9.45
N GLU A 114 -2.48 -21.34 10.68
CA GLU A 114 -2.17 -22.39 11.66
C GLU A 114 -3.42 -23.06 12.22
N TYR A 115 -4.43 -22.28 12.62
CA TYR A 115 -5.60 -22.82 13.33
C TYR A 115 -6.66 -23.39 12.39
N GLU A 116 -6.84 -22.80 11.21
CA GLU A 116 -7.87 -23.26 10.26
C GLU A 116 -7.30 -24.19 9.19
N ASN A 117 -5.96 -24.30 9.10
CA ASN A 117 -5.28 -25.05 8.04
C ASN A 117 -5.69 -24.55 6.63
N ILE A 118 -5.90 -23.24 6.50
CA ILE A 118 -6.31 -22.56 5.26
C ILE A 118 -5.36 -21.39 4.98
N ARG A 119 -4.85 -21.31 3.75
CA ARG A 119 -4.11 -20.13 3.26
C ARG A 119 -5.11 -19.08 2.77
N LEU A 120 -5.19 -17.94 3.47
CA LEU A 120 -6.04 -16.83 3.05
C LEU A 120 -5.56 -16.30 1.68
N SER A 121 -6.48 -16.10 0.75
CA SER A 121 -6.14 -15.49 -0.55
C SER A 121 -5.83 -14.00 -0.44
N ALA A 122 -6.47 -13.30 0.51
CA ALA A 122 -6.25 -11.89 0.76
C ALA A 122 -6.72 -11.49 2.17
N LEU A 123 -6.07 -10.48 2.75
CA LEU A 123 -6.49 -9.80 3.97
C LEU A 123 -6.61 -8.30 3.71
N LEU A 124 -7.74 -7.70 4.08
CA LEU A 124 -8.01 -6.28 3.91
C LEU A 124 -8.03 -5.56 5.25
N LEU A 125 -7.20 -4.52 5.39
CA LEU A 125 -7.32 -3.58 6.50
C LEU A 125 -8.49 -2.61 6.25
N SER A 126 -9.46 -2.59 7.17
CA SER A 126 -10.62 -1.71 7.12
C SER A 126 -10.76 -0.91 8.42
N ALA A 127 -11.46 0.22 8.37
CA ALA A 127 -11.80 1.02 9.53
C ALA A 127 -13.30 1.37 9.54
N GLN A 128 -13.85 1.59 10.73
CA GLN A 128 -15.16 2.20 10.90
C GLN A 128 -14.97 3.70 11.10
N LEU A 129 -15.63 4.51 10.27
CA LEU A 129 -15.55 5.97 10.30
C LEU A 129 -16.96 6.52 10.55
N PRO A 130 -17.11 7.56 11.41
CA PRO A 130 -18.40 8.24 11.55
C PRO A 130 -18.92 8.81 10.22
N ASP A 131 -18.01 9.37 9.41
CA ASP A 131 -18.28 9.79 8.03
C ASP A 131 -17.30 9.07 7.08
N PRO A 132 -17.78 8.08 6.30
CA PRO A 132 -16.94 7.33 5.37
C PRO A 132 -16.87 7.97 3.98
N THR A 133 -17.38 9.18 3.75
CA THR A 133 -17.40 9.85 2.44
C THR A 133 -16.05 9.82 1.73
N GLY A 134 -16.04 9.38 0.46
CA GLY A 134 -14.82 9.30 -0.36
C GLY A 134 -13.98 8.03 -0.21
N TYR A 135 -14.27 7.15 0.77
CA TYR A 135 -13.69 5.81 0.88
C TYR A 135 -14.54 4.77 0.14
N GLY A 136 -13.96 3.60 -0.17
CA GLY A 136 -14.74 2.41 -0.53
C GLY A 136 -15.46 1.83 0.70
N ARG A 137 -16.56 1.11 0.51
CA ARG A 137 -17.31 0.43 1.57
C ARG A 137 -17.04 -1.06 1.50
N VAL A 138 -16.58 -1.62 2.62
CA VAL A 138 -16.36 -3.06 2.75
C VAL A 138 -17.71 -3.72 3.05
N VAL A 139 -18.16 -4.58 2.14
CA VAL A 139 -19.36 -5.41 2.32
C VAL A 139 -18.92 -6.77 2.82
N LYS A 140 -19.48 -7.20 3.95
CA LYS A 140 -19.20 -8.50 4.57
C LYS A 140 -20.45 -9.37 4.60
N ASP A 141 -20.26 -10.68 4.58
CA ASP A 141 -21.34 -11.63 4.87
C ASP A 141 -21.60 -11.73 6.39
N GLN A 142 -22.48 -12.65 6.79
CA GLN A 142 -22.83 -12.87 8.19
C GLN A 142 -21.70 -13.51 9.02
N GLU A 143 -20.76 -14.18 8.34
CA GLU A 143 -19.59 -14.83 8.95
C GLU A 143 -18.40 -13.86 9.08
N GLY A 144 -18.51 -12.67 8.46
CA GLY A 144 -17.50 -11.63 8.51
C GLY A 144 -16.51 -11.66 7.33
N ASN A 145 -16.70 -12.55 6.37
CA ASN A 145 -15.88 -12.62 5.16
C ASN A 145 -16.18 -11.42 4.25
N VAL A 146 -15.14 -10.90 3.59
CA VAL A 146 -15.29 -9.78 2.66
C VAL A 146 -15.86 -10.28 1.34
N ILE A 147 -17.06 -9.80 0.97
CA ILE A 147 -17.70 -10.12 -0.31
C ILE A 147 -17.18 -9.18 -1.40
N LYS A 148 -17.11 -7.88 -1.12
CA LYS A 148 -16.66 -6.85 -2.07
C LYS A 148 -16.34 -5.53 -1.39
N VAL A 149 -15.65 -4.66 -2.13
CA VAL A 149 -15.48 -3.24 -1.81
C VAL A 149 -16.23 -2.42 -2.87
N VAL A 150 -17.14 -1.54 -2.46
CA VAL A 150 -17.95 -0.67 -3.34
C VAL A 150 -17.63 0.81 -3.21
#